data_AF-A0AA90SMD6-F1
#
_entry.id   AF-A0AA90SMD6-F1
#
_cell.length_a   1.000
_cell.length_b   1.000
_cell.length_c   1.000
_cell.angle_alpha   90.00
_cell.angle_beta   90.00
_cell.angle_gamma   90.00
#
_symmetry.space_group_name_H-M   'P 1'
#
loop_
_entity.id
_entity.type
_entity.pdbx_description
1 polymer ?
#
loop_
_entity_poly.entity_id
_entity_poly.type
_entity_poly.pdbx_seq_one_letter_code
_entity_poly.pdbx_strand_id
1 'polypeptide(L)'
;MVHTMPLAQSRERAEKASFLRACGMSWREIGQQLGYSSHGAVQLAVQRHRRRNPPPSPQDTFIEIGLRRQHVNATVLRQLAVAAAGGDSNAVASLARTITAADESTARMYGLNAPERHEHLVAAAPADAVARLRGELLDVIDAEVEQ
;
A
#
# COMPACT_ATOMS: atom_id res chain seq x y z
N MET A 1 42.98 -22.57 -6.07
CA MET A 1 41.61 -23.09 -6.26
C MET A 1 40.63 -21.97 -6.03
N VAL A 2 39.86 -21.54 -7.04
CA VAL A 2 38.78 -20.56 -6.84
C VAL A 2 37.65 -21.29 -6.11
N HIS A 3 37.39 -20.94 -4.85
CA HIS A 3 36.23 -21.44 -4.13
C HIS A 3 34.97 -20.79 -4.70
N THR A 4 34.37 -21.45 -5.69
CA THR A 4 33.08 -21.06 -6.25
C THR A 4 32.00 -21.43 -5.24
N MET A 5 31.26 -20.43 -4.75
CA MET A 5 30.13 -20.65 -3.84
C MET A 5 29.12 -21.62 -4.47
N PRO A 6 28.60 -22.61 -3.71
CA PRO A 6 27.56 -23.50 -4.17
C PRO A 6 26.34 -22.73 -4.70
N LEU A 7 25.72 -23.24 -5.76
CA LEU A 7 24.58 -22.58 -6.41
C LEU A 7 23.41 -22.32 -5.44
N ALA A 8 23.15 -23.24 -4.52
CA ALA A 8 22.11 -23.10 -3.50
C ALA A 8 22.37 -21.92 -2.55
N GLN A 9 23.58 -21.82 -2.00
CA GLN A 9 23.97 -20.71 -1.10
C GLN A 9 23.95 -19.37 -1.83
N SER A 10 24.37 -19.35 -3.10
CA SER A 10 24.30 -18.15 -3.94
C SER A 10 22.85 -17.68 -4.16
N ARG A 11 21.91 -18.63 -4.29
CA ARG A 11 20.47 -18.35 -4.45
C ARG A 11 19.85 -17.83 -3.16
N GLU A 12 20.11 -18.48 -2.04
CA GLU A 12 19.63 -18.07 -0.71
C GLU A 12 20.13 -16.66 -0.35
N ARG A 13 21.40 -16.37 -0.66
CA ARG A 13 21.96 -15.04 -0.46
C ARG A 13 21.27 -13.98 -1.33
N ALA A 14 20.97 -14.30 -2.58
CA ALA A 14 20.25 -13.40 -3.47
C ALA A 14 18.79 -13.15 -3.04
N GLU A 15 18.15 -14.15 -2.44
CA GLU A 15 16.83 -14.04 -1.83
C GLU A 15 16.85 -13.10 -0.62
N LYS A 16 17.78 -13.31 0.33
CA LYS A 16 18.01 -12.40 1.47
C LYS A 16 18.28 -10.96 1.02
N ALA A 17 19.10 -10.78 -0.01
CA ALA A 17 19.35 -9.46 -0.59
C ALA A 17 18.09 -8.81 -1.18
N SER A 18 17.23 -9.59 -1.83
CA SER A 18 15.95 -9.11 -2.39
C SER A 18 14.99 -8.68 -1.28
N PHE A 19 14.90 -9.46 -0.19
CA PHE A 19 14.10 -9.16 0.98
C PHE A 19 14.56 -7.87 1.68
N LEU A 20 15.84 -7.76 2.02
CA LEU A 20 16.39 -6.55 2.67
C LEU A 20 16.17 -5.30 1.83
N ARG A 21 16.24 -5.44 0.50
CA ARG A 21 15.93 -4.33 -0.41
C ARG A 21 14.46 -3.92 -0.34
N ALA A 22 13.53 -4.88 -0.24
CA ALA A 22 12.10 -4.60 -0.08
C ALA A 22 11.80 -3.89 1.25
N CYS A 23 12.58 -4.16 2.30
CA CYS A 23 12.50 -3.46 3.59
C CYS A 23 13.14 -2.05 3.58
N GLY A 24 13.65 -1.57 2.44
CA GLY A 24 14.19 -0.22 2.29
C GLY A 24 15.70 -0.07 2.49
N MET A 25 16.44 -1.14 2.78
CA MET A 25 17.89 -1.07 3.00
C MET A 25 18.65 -0.67 1.73
N SER A 26 19.77 0.07 1.88
CA SER A 26 20.59 0.50 0.75
C SER A 26 21.44 -0.65 0.19
N TRP A 27 21.83 -0.56 -1.08
CA TRP A 27 22.67 -1.58 -1.72
C TRP A 27 24.04 -1.76 -1.05
N ARG A 28 24.59 -0.69 -0.47
CA ARG A 28 25.87 -0.72 0.22
C ARG A 28 25.78 -1.52 1.52
N GLU A 29 24.76 -1.26 2.32
CA GLU A 29 24.51 -1.98 3.58
C GLU A 29 24.23 -3.46 3.33
N ILE A 30 23.38 -3.78 2.35
CA ILE A 30 23.09 -5.17 1.96
C ILE A 30 24.38 -5.87 1.52
N GLY A 31 25.21 -5.19 0.74
CA GLY A 31 26.48 -5.73 0.27
C GLY A 31 27.45 -6.03 1.41
N GLN A 32 27.58 -5.13 2.38
CA GLN A 32 28.39 -5.32 3.57
C GLN A 32 27.86 -6.47 4.45
N GLN A 33 26.55 -6.51 4.67
CA GLN A 33 25.90 -7.51 5.52
C GLN A 33 25.96 -8.93 4.94
N LEU A 34 25.84 -9.07 3.62
CA LEU A 34 25.78 -10.38 2.93
C LEU A 34 27.11 -10.78 2.27
N GLY A 35 28.16 -9.98 2.40
CA GLY A 35 29.49 -10.28 1.87
C GLY A 35 29.55 -10.27 0.33
N TYR A 36 28.91 -9.29 -0.31
CA TYR A 36 29.10 -9.04 -1.73
C TYR A 36 30.33 -8.17 -1.97
N SER A 37 31.05 -8.42 -3.07
CA SER A 37 32.24 -7.67 -3.44
C SER A 37 31.96 -6.22 -3.87
N SER A 38 30.74 -5.93 -4.32
CA SER A 38 30.34 -4.60 -4.76
C SER A 38 28.81 -4.42 -4.74
N HIS A 39 28.35 -3.16 -4.76
CA HIS A 39 26.92 -2.84 -4.89
C HIS A 39 26.31 -3.40 -6.19
N GLY A 40 27.07 -3.38 -7.30
CA GLY A 40 26.64 -3.92 -8.58
C GLY A 40 26.45 -5.45 -8.53
N ALA A 41 27.27 -6.16 -7.76
CA ALA A 41 27.10 -7.60 -7.55
C ALA A 41 25.80 -7.92 -6.80
N VAL A 42 25.41 -7.08 -5.82
CA VAL A 42 24.12 -7.19 -5.12
C VAL A 42 22.95 -6.97 -6.10
N GLN A 43 23.00 -5.89 -6.87
CA GLN A 43 21.95 -5.54 -7.84
C GLN A 43 21.73 -6.66 -8.86
N LEU A 44 22.81 -7.21 -9.43
CA LEU A 44 22.74 -8.30 -10.38
C LEU A 44 22.18 -9.58 -9.76
N ALA A 45 22.56 -9.89 -8.52
CA ALA A 45 22.04 -11.05 -7.80
C ALA A 45 20.52 -10.91 -7.56
N VAL A 46 20.07 -9.74 -7.11
CA VAL A 46 18.64 -9.45 -6.89
C VAL A 46 17.86 -9.46 -8.21
N GLN A 47 18.41 -8.88 -9.28
CA GLN A 47 17.77 -8.90 -10.61
C GLN A 47 17.59 -10.35 -11.11
N ARG A 48 18.63 -11.19 -11.00
CA ARG A 48 18.56 -12.61 -11.38
C ARG A 48 17.62 -13.42 -10.48
N HIS A 49 17.52 -13.06 -9.20
CA HIS A 49 16.53 -13.64 -8.29
C HIS A 49 15.11 -13.27 -8.73
N ARG A 50 14.81 -11.97 -8.92
CA ARG A 50 13.50 -11.48 -9.37
C ARG A 50 13.09 -12.02 -10.74
N ARG A 51 14.02 -12.22 -11.67
CA ARG A 51 13.70 -12.83 -12.97
C ARG A 51 13.24 -14.28 -12.85
N ARG A 52 13.74 -15.01 -11.84
CA ARG A 52 13.37 -16.41 -11.57
C ARG A 52 12.15 -16.52 -10.67
N ASN A 53 12.02 -15.59 -9.74
CA ASN A 53 10.92 -15.46 -8.79
C ASN A 53 10.28 -14.10 -9.04
N PRO A 54 9.53 -13.93 -10.15
CA PRO A 54 8.84 -12.68 -10.41
C PRO A 54 7.90 -12.40 -9.24
N PRO A 55 7.79 -11.13 -8.78
CA PRO A 55 6.72 -10.78 -7.85
C PRO A 55 5.38 -11.15 -8.49
N PRO A 56 4.39 -11.57 -7.69
CA PRO A 56 3.07 -11.90 -8.20
C PRO A 56 2.52 -10.73 -9.02
N SER A 57 1.79 -11.02 -10.09
CA SER A 57 1.14 -9.97 -10.86
C SER A 57 0.08 -9.27 -9.99
N PRO A 58 -0.35 -8.04 -10.33
CA PRO A 58 -1.47 -7.40 -9.64
C PRO A 58 -2.72 -8.29 -9.61
N GLN A 59 -2.97 -9.03 -10.69
CA GLN A 59 -4.05 -10.00 -10.80
C GLN A 59 -3.86 -11.18 -9.83
N ASP A 60 -2.67 -11.78 -9.78
CA ASP A 60 -2.39 -12.89 -8.85
C ASP A 60 -2.54 -12.43 -7.39
N THR A 61 -2.05 -11.22 -7.09
CA THR A 61 -2.15 -10.60 -5.77
C THR A 61 -3.61 -10.36 -5.40
N PHE A 62 -4.42 -9.86 -6.34
CA PHE A 62 -5.85 -9.64 -6.15
C PHE A 62 -6.59 -10.95 -5.87
N ILE A 63 -6.31 -12.01 -6.64
CA ILE A 63 -6.88 -13.34 -6.44
C ILE A 63 -6.50 -13.88 -5.06
N GLU A 64 -5.22 -13.79 -4.67
CA GLU A 64 -4.74 -14.28 -3.37
C GLU A 64 -5.41 -13.55 -2.20
N ILE A 65 -5.54 -12.23 -2.28
CA ILE A 65 -6.25 -11.42 -1.29
C ILE A 65 -7.72 -11.88 -1.17
N GLY A 66 -8.39 -12.10 -2.31
CA GLY A 66 -9.75 -12.62 -2.36
C GLY A 66 -9.90 -13.98 -1.67
N LEU A 67 -9.02 -14.94 -1.99
CA LEU A 67 -9.02 -16.28 -1.40
C LEU A 67 -8.76 -16.25 0.10
N ARG A 68 -7.76 -15.48 0.54
CA ARG A 68 -7.45 -15.33 1.97
C ARG A 68 -8.65 -14.74 2.73
N ARG A 69 -9.32 -13.75 2.15
CA ARG A 69 -10.50 -13.14 2.74
C ARG A 69 -11.68 -14.11 2.81
N GLN A 70 -11.96 -14.88 1.76
CA GLN A 70 -12.98 -15.93 1.78
C GLN A 70 -12.74 -16.93 2.92
N HIS A 71 -11.50 -17.36 3.11
CA HIS A 71 -11.14 -18.28 4.19
C HIS A 71 -11.39 -17.68 5.59
N VAL A 72 -10.98 -16.43 5.80
CA VAL A 72 -11.21 -15.72 7.07
C VAL A 72 -12.70 -15.53 7.33
N ASN A 73 -13.46 -15.07 6.33
CA ASN A 73 -14.91 -14.87 6.44
C ASN A 73 -15.64 -16.17 6.78
N ALA A 74 -15.26 -17.30 6.17
CA ALA A 74 -15.83 -18.60 6.50
C ALA A 74 -15.58 -18.98 7.98
N THR A 75 -14.41 -18.67 8.52
CA THR A 75 -14.10 -18.89 9.94
C THR A 75 -14.96 -18.00 10.85
N VAL A 76 -15.09 -16.71 10.52
CA VAL A 76 -15.90 -15.76 11.29
C VAL A 76 -17.39 -16.15 11.27
N LEU A 77 -17.92 -16.55 10.11
CA LEU A 77 -19.30 -17.03 9.98
C LEU A 77 -19.57 -18.27 10.83
N ARG A 78 -18.62 -19.22 10.89
CA ARG A 78 -18.73 -20.38 11.79
C ARG A 78 -18.78 -19.96 13.26
N GLN A 79 -17.92 -19.03 13.67
CA GLN A 79 -17.93 -18.52 15.04
C GLN A 79 -19.20 -17.75 15.38
N LEU A 80 -19.77 -17.03 14.40
CA LEU A 80 -21.06 -16.36 14.57
C LEU A 80 -22.17 -17.38 14.85
N ALA A 81 -22.21 -18.50 14.13
CA ALA A 81 -23.18 -19.56 14.37
C ALA A 81 -23.05 -20.18 15.76
N VAL A 82 -21.81 -20.40 16.23
CA VAL A 82 -21.53 -20.89 17.59
C VAL A 82 -22.00 -19.89 18.65
N ALA A 83 -21.67 -18.60 18.49
CA ALA A 83 -22.09 -17.55 19.42
C ALA A 83 -23.62 -17.40 19.47
N ALA A 84 -24.27 -17.47 18.31
CA ALA A 84 -25.73 -17.42 18.21
C ALA A 84 -26.39 -18.61 18.91
N ALA A 85 -25.87 -19.83 18.73
CA ALA A 85 -26.36 -21.02 19.42
C ALA A 85 -26.13 -20.95 20.94
N GLY A 86 -25.02 -20.32 21.38
CA GLY A 86 -24.71 -20.09 22.79
C GLY A 86 -25.45 -18.93 23.44
N GLY A 87 -26.24 -18.15 22.69
CA GLY A 87 -26.95 -16.98 23.19
C GLY A 87 -26.07 -15.77 23.53
N ASP A 88 -24.79 -15.78 23.13
CA ASP A 88 -23.87 -14.67 23.36
C ASP A 88 -24.15 -13.53 22.36
N SER A 89 -25.11 -12.70 22.74
CA SER A 89 -25.58 -11.58 21.92
C SER A 89 -24.48 -10.55 21.65
N ASN A 90 -23.50 -10.40 22.55
CA ASN A 90 -22.39 -9.47 22.38
C ASN A 90 -21.40 -9.97 21.33
N ALA A 91 -21.02 -11.25 21.40
CA ALA A 91 -20.18 -11.88 20.39
C ALA A 91 -20.87 -11.87 19.02
N VAL A 92 -22.16 -12.18 18.97
CA VAL A 92 -22.98 -12.11 17.75
C VAL A 92 -22.92 -10.72 17.12
N ALA A 93 -23.18 -9.66 17.89
CA ALA A 93 -23.16 -8.29 17.37
C ALA A 93 -21.77 -7.88 16.86
N SER A 94 -20.70 -8.29 17.55
CA SER A 94 -19.31 -7.99 17.15
C SER A 94 -18.91 -8.69 15.85
N LEU A 95 -19.21 -9.99 15.75
CA LEU A 95 -18.91 -10.79 14.56
C LEU A 95 -19.76 -10.34 13.36
N ALA A 96 -21.03 -10.00 13.57
CA ALA A 96 -21.90 -9.47 12.52
C ALA A 96 -21.36 -8.16 11.92
N ARG A 97 -20.94 -7.20 12.77
CA ARG A 97 -20.29 -5.96 12.29
C ARG A 97 -19.03 -6.24 11.48
N THR A 98 -18.23 -7.21 11.92
CA THR A 98 -17.00 -7.60 11.23
C THR A 98 -17.28 -8.17 9.84
N ILE A 99 -18.33 -8.99 9.70
CA ILE A 99 -18.78 -9.52 8.40
C ILE A 99 -19.24 -8.39 7.48
N THR A 100 -20.10 -7.49 7.96
CA THR A 100 -20.58 -6.35 7.15
C THR A 100 -19.43 -5.46 6.66
N ALA A 101 -18.45 -5.17 7.51
CA ALA A 101 -17.27 -4.40 7.10
C ALA A 101 -16.41 -5.15 6.06
N ALA A 102 -16.30 -6.48 6.18
CA ALA A 102 -15.61 -7.31 5.19
C ALA A 102 -16.34 -7.32 3.85
N ASP A 103 -17.66 -7.37 3.85
CA ASP A 103 -18.51 -7.33 2.66
C ASP A 103 -18.38 -5.97 1.95
N GLU A 104 -18.43 -4.87 2.70
CA GLU A 104 -18.24 -3.52 2.16
C GLU A 104 -16.84 -3.36 1.53
N SER A 105 -15.80 -3.84 2.20
CA SER A 105 -14.45 -3.82 1.64
C SER A 105 -14.34 -4.69 0.39
N THR A 106 -15.09 -5.80 0.31
CA THR A 106 -15.13 -6.67 -0.87
C THR A 106 -15.88 -6.00 -2.02
N ALA A 107 -17.01 -5.35 -1.75
CA ALA A 107 -17.74 -4.54 -2.72
C ALA A 107 -16.86 -3.43 -3.33
N ARG A 108 -16.06 -2.75 -2.50
CA ARG A 108 -15.05 -1.79 -2.98
C ARG A 108 -13.98 -2.43 -3.87
N MET A 109 -13.46 -3.60 -3.49
CA MET A 109 -12.45 -4.32 -4.29
C MET A 109 -12.96 -4.68 -5.69
N TYR A 110 -14.23 -5.03 -5.83
CA TYR A 110 -14.86 -5.34 -7.12
C TYR A 110 -15.46 -4.11 -7.82
N GLY A 111 -15.29 -2.90 -7.28
CA GLY A 111 -15.83 -1.68 -7.88
C GLY A 111 -17.36 -1.57 -7.81
N LEU A 112 -18.03 -2.37 -6.99
CA LEU A 112 -19.49 -2.32 -6.79
C LEU A 112 -19.94 -1.05 -6.04
N ASN A 113 -18.99 -0.39 -5.36
CA ASN A 113 -19.18 0.91 -4.72
C ASN A 113 -18.44 1.99 -5.53
N ALA A 114 -18.86 2.22 -6.78
CA ALA A 114 -18.33 3.33 -7.57
C ALA A 114 -18.82 4.66 -6.95
N PRO A 115 -17.93 5.53 -6.44
CA PRO A 115 -18.36 6.82 -5.91
C PRO A 115 -18.91 7.68 -7.04
N GLU A 116 -20.06 8.33 -6.83
CA GLU A 116 -20.55 9.37 -7.74
C GLU A 116 -19.49 10.48 -7.81
N ARG A 117 -19.00 10.73 -9.02
CA ARG A 117 -17.97 11.76 -9.24
C ARG A 117 -18.66 13.12 -9.21
N HIS A 118 -18.68 13.77 -8.05
CA HIS A 118 -19.11 15.17 -7.96
C HIS A 118 -17.98 16.07 -8.48
N GLU A 119 -18.10 16.51 -9.73
CA GLU A 119 -17.22 17.52 -10.30
C GLU A 119 -17.68 18.90 -9.82
N HIS A 120 -17.03 19.40 -8.78
CA HIS A 120 -17.26 20.76 -8.30
C HIS A 120 -16.52 21.73 -9.22
N LEU A 121 -17.24 22.39 -10.13
CA LEU A 121 -16.75 23.59 -10.80
C LEU A 121 -16.60 24.69 -9.75
N VAL A 122 -15.39 24.84 -9.20
CA VAL A 122 -15.03 26.02 -8.42
C VAL A 122 -14.82 27.16 -9.41
N ALA A 123 -15.92 27.78 -9.84
CA ALA A 123 -15.87 29.05 -10.53
C ALA A 123 -15.49 30.12 -9.50
N ALA A 124 -14.19 30.34 -9.29
CA ALA A 124 -13.75 31.62 -8.75
C ALA A 124 -14.15 32.66 -9.79
N ALA A 125 -15.18 33.46 -9.51
CA ALA A 125 -15.55 34.53 -10.42
C ALA A 125 -14.32 35.42 -10.59
N PRO A 126 -13.91 35.77 -11.83
CA PRO A 126 -12.76 36.66 -12.06
C PRO A 126 -12.90 37.97 -11.28
N ALA A 127 -14.14 38.40 -11.03
CA ALA A 127 -14.50 39.54 -10.21
C ALA A 127 -13.95 39.45 -8.77
N ASP A 128 -13.98 38.27 -8.14
CA ASP A 128 -13.50 38.08 -6.77
C ASP A 128 -11.98 38.16 -6.71
N ALA A 129 -11.30 37.63 -7.74
CA ALA A 129 -9.85 37.75 -7.88
C ALA A 129 -9.41 39.22 -8.09
N VAL A 130 -10.14 39.97 -8.92
CA VAL A 130 -9.88 41.40 -9.17
C VAL A 130 -10.18 42.25 -7.94
N ALA A 131 -11.27 41.96 -7.21
CA ALA A 131 -11.62 42.68 -5.98
C ALA A 131 -10.57 42.48 -4.88
N ARG A 132 -10.07 41.24 -4.72
CA ARG A 132 -8.98 40.94 -3.78
C ARG A 132 -7.69 41.67 -4.15
N LEU A 133 -7.27 41.60 -5.42
CA LEU A 133 -6.08 42.30 -5.90
C LEU A 133 -6.18 43.82 -5.75
N ARG A 134 -7.38 44.38 -5.94
CA ARG A 134 -7.63 45.81 -5.71
C ARG A 134 -7.46 46.19 -4.23
N GLY A 135 -7.97 45.38 -3.31
CA GLY A 135 -7.78 45.60 -1.87
C GLY A 135 -6.31 45.58 -1.49
N GLU A 136 -5.58 44.54 -1.92
CA GLU A 136 -4.14 44.41 -1.67
C GLU A 136 -3.32 45.60 -2.21
N LEU A 137 -3.69 46.14 -3.38
CA LEU A 137 -3.03 47.32 -3.96
C LEU A 137 -3.33 48.61 -3.19
N LEU A 138 -4.57 48.80 -2.73
CA LEU A 138 -4.94 49.99 -1.97
C LEU A 138 -4.26 49.99 -0.60
N ASP A 139 -4.18 48.84 0.07
CA ASP A 139 -3.50 48.71 1.36
C ASP A 139 -2.00 49.05 1.25
N VAL A 140 -1.35 48.68 0.14
CA VAL A 140 0.05 49.04 -0.13
C VAL A 140 0.22 50.54 -0.38
N ILE A 141 -0.70 51.15 -1.15
CA ILE A 141 -0.66 52.58 -1.45
C ILE A 141 -0.89 53.40 -0.18
N ASP A 142 -1.86 53.02 0.65
CA ASP A 142 -2.14 53.70 1.91
C ASP A 142 -0.96 53.57 2.88
N ALA A 143 -0.30 52.41 2.91
CA ALA A 143 0.92 52.19 3.71
C ALA A 143 2.15 52.99 3.21
N GLU A 144 2.23 53.32 1.92
CA GLU A 144 3.30 54.18 1.37
C GLU A 144 3.02 55.68 1.56
N VAL A 145 1.75 56.11 1.70
CA VAL A 145 1.37 57.52 1.89
C VAL A 145 1.51 57.98 3.35
N GLU A 146 1.52 57.04 4.32
CA GLU A 146 1.71 57.34 5.75
C GLU A 146 3.20 57.37 6.21
N GLN A 147 4.17 57.28 5.29
CA GLN A 147 5.62 57.46 5.57
C GLN A 147 6.14 58.84 5.15
#